data_AF-A0A1A8I5I9-F1
#
_entry.id   AF-A0A1A8I5I9-F1
#
_cell.length_a   1.000
_cell.length_b   1.000
_cell.length_c   1.000
_cell.angle_alpha   90.00
_cell.angle_beta   90.00
_cell.angle_gamma   90.00
#
_symmetry.space_group_name_H-M   'P 1'
#
loop_
_entity.id
_entity.type
_entity.pdbx_description
1 polymer ?
#
loop_
_entity_poly.entity_id
_entity_poly.type
_entity_poly.pdbx_seq_one_letter_code
_entity_poly.pdbx_strand_id
1 'polypeptide(L)'
;QQCLVYWQHPSLPWLSLFPRINAERNFSGRSSPWAHDAALQQSLMRDWSISLSSLYSLLKSGLCPYFYVCSYQLTVLFRAAGLSGSGCITALVSPTTRGLREAMKSEGIEFSLPLVEDRRKSSKQHHSEEEEDQTGSLTEDEDSLSCDGDEHKDDSFSWLKEMGIQDKIRKPDGINLQLHKDAAAVSLDHKPESVVCVEGSHTFNLINFLINCKSLVAAAGSQTGLPPTLLAPTPFRGATANVLKGSSVNVKTRAGSTYQNINSLEITGPILPSSLHAITRLLQLTQKGTFSAALYTHSPSAIMNVNTSKLQHSSGSVDPAGFGLPPASFQHLEQPSSLGKSALTHIYMRDSSYTWKS
;
A
#
# COMPACT_ATOMS: atom_id res chain seq x y z
N GLN A 1 10.55 10.01 23.14
CA GLN A 1 11.57 9.26 22.36
C GLN A 1 10.97 8.03 21.68
N GLN A 2 10.16 7.20 22.34
CA GLN A 2 9.53 6.00 21.75
C GLN A 2 8.78 6.26 20.42
N CYS A 3 8.14 7.40 20.25
CA CYS A 3 7.34 7.71 19.04
C CYS A 3 8.17 7.93 17.76
N LEU A 4 9.49 8.11 17.89
CA LEU A 4 10.41 8.29 16.77
C LEU A 4 11.14 6.99 16.40
N VAL A 5 10.80 5.88 17.06
CA VAL A 5 11.40 4.57 16.82
C VAL A 5 10.52 3.78 15.86
N TYR A 6 11.15 3.13 14.90
CA TYR A 6 10.52 2.13 14.03
C TYR A 6 11.39 0.87 14.01
N TRP A 7 10.76 -0.27 13.76
CA TRP A 7 11.42 -1.56 13.73
C TRP A 7 11.55 -2.03 12.29
N GLN A 8 12.76 -2.40 11.89
CA GLN A 8 13.07 -2.80 10.52
C GLN A 8 13.79 -4.15 10.49
N HIS A 9 13.41 -5.00 9.52
CA HIS A 9 14.16 -6.21 9.19
C HIS A 9 14.12 -6.50 7.67
N PRO A 10 15.23 -6.87 7.01
CA PRO A 10 16.58 -6.87 7.56
C PRO A 10 17.08 -5.44 7.85
N SER A 11 18.16 -5.35 8.62
CA SER A 11 18.85 -4.09 8.88
C SER A 11 20.31 -4.23 8.46
N LEU A 12 20.70 -3.43 7.47
CA LEU A 12 22.08 -3.32 7.01
C LEU A 12 22.53 -1.88 7.31
N PRO A 13 23.37 -1.66 8.34
CA PRO A 13 23.71 -0.29 8.81
C PRO A 13 24.26 0.63 7.72
N TRP A 14 24.96 0.06 6.73
CA TRP A 14 25.54 0.81 5.63
C TRP A 14 24.56 1.03 4.47
N LEU A 15 23.38 0.41 4.43
CA LEU A 15 22.46 0.42 3.28
C LEU A 15 21.04 0.84 3.66
N SER A 16 20.50 1.85 2.98
CA SER A 16 19.11 2.25 3.16
C SER A 16 18.18 1.28 2.44
N LEU A 17 17.53 0.41 3.22
CA LEU A 17 16.60 -0.60 2.70
C LEU A 17 15.18 -0.07 2.48
N PHE A 18 14.89 1.18 2.87
CA PHE A 18 13.65 1.85 2.52
C PHE A 18 13.95 3.25 1.95
N PRO A 19 13.18 3.72 0.94
CA PRO A 19 12.19 2.99 0.14
C PRO A 19 12.84 1.91 -0.75
N ARG A 20 12.04 0.93 -1.21
CA ARG A 20 12.45 -0.16 -2.12
C ARG A 20 12.00 0.07 -3.57
N ILE A 21 10.81 0.62 -3.75
CA ILE A 21 10.33 1.11 -5.05
C ILE A 21 10.96 2.49 -5.29
N ASN A 22 11.43 2.76 -6.52
CA ASN A 22 12.14 3.99 -6.89
C ASN A 22 13.42 4.24 -6.05
N ALA A 23 14.10 3.17 -5.64
CA ALA A 23 15.24 3.23 -4.72
C ALA A 23 16.61 3.40 -5.38
N GLU A 24 16.69 3.73 -6.67
CA GLU A 24 17.94 3.74 -7.46
C GLU A 24 19.08 4.50 -6.78
N ARG A 25 18.76 5.66 -6.19
CA ARG A 25 19.72 6.52 -5.48
C ARG A 25 20.28 5.91 -4.18
N ASN A 26 19.57 4.97 -3.56
CA ASN A 26 20.00 4.31 -2.32
C ASN A 26 21.03 3.21 -2.57
N PHE A 27 21.04 2.66 -3.79
CA PHE A 27 21.85 1.52 -4.18
C PHE A 27 22.91 1.86 -5.24
N SER A 28 22.91 3.08 -5.80
CA SER A 28 23.88 3.52 -6.80
C SER A 28 25.31 3.56 -6.26
N GLY A 29 26.27 3.01 -7.02
CA GLY A 29 27.71 3.11 -6.73
C GLY A 29 28.21 2.24 -5.57
N ARG A 30 27.39 1.32 -5.07
CA ARG A 30 27.74 0.42 -3.95
C ARG A 30 28.00 -0.98 -4.46
N SER A 31 29.09 -1.60 -3.97
CA SER A 31 29.31 -3.02 -4.23
C SER A 31 28.15 -3.83 -3.67
N SER A 32 27.68 -4.81 -4.46
CA SER A 32 26.59 -5.71 -4.07
C SER A 32 27.16 -7.11 -3.83
N PRO A 33 27.95 -7.33 -2.76
CA PRO A 33 28.55 -8.63 -2.46
C PRO A 33 27.49 -9.71 -2.27
N TRP A 34 26.32 -9.34 -1.75
CA TRP A 34 25.18 -10.24 -1.56
C TRP A 34 24.55 -10.75 -2.86
N ALA A 35 24.75 -10.08 -4.00
CA ALA A 35 24.13 -10.49 -5.26
C ALA A 35 24.74 -11.79 -5.82
N HIS A 36 25.99 -12.11 -5.45
CA HIS A 36 26.73 -13.25 -5.99
C HIS A 36 26.82 -14.44 -5.02
N ASP A 37 26.47 -14.24 -3.74
CA ASP A 37 26.53 -15.27 -2.72
C ASP A 37 25.14 -15.89 -2.47
N ALA A 38 24.88 -17.03 -3.10
CA ALA A 38 23.63 -17.76 -2.95
C ALA A 38 23.38 -18.26 -1.52
N ALA A 39 24.44 -18.63 -0.78
CA ALA A 39 24.31 -19.10 0.59
C ALA A 39 23.88 -17.97 1.53
N LEU A 40 24.44 -16.77 1.33
CA LEU A 40 24.02 -15.57 2.04
C LEU A 40 22.57 -15.20 1.72
N GLN A 41 22.18 -15.23 0.44
CA GLN A 41 20.79 -14.95 0.03
C GLN A 41 19.80 -15.91 0.67
N GLN A 42 20.12 -17.21 0.68
CA GLN A 42 19.29 -18.22 1.34
C GLN A 42 19.19 -18.00 2.84
N SER A 43 20.31 -17.63 3.50
CA SER A 43 20.31 -17.33 4.93
C SER A 43 19.45 -16.11 5.26
N LEU A 44 19.58 -15.02 4.49
CA LEU A 44 18.77 -13.81 4.64
C LEU A 44 17.29 -14.07 4.42
N MET A 45 16.93 -14.84 3.38
CA MET A 45 15.54 -15.23 3.12
C MET A 45 14.98 -16.10 4.24
N ARG A 46 15.76 -17.05 4.77
CA ARG A 46 15.33 -17.91 5.89
C ARG A 46 15.04 -17.09 7.14
N ASP A 47 15.92 -16.16 7.49
CA ASP A 47 15.73 -15.29 8.67
C ASP A 47 14.56 -14.31 8.47
N TRP A 48 14.40 -13.80 7.25
CA TRP A 48 13.26 -12.98 6.88
C TRP A 48 11.92 -13.73 7.02
N SER A 49 11.83 -14.97 6.56
CA SER A 49 10.61 -15.79 6.68
C SER A 49 10.22 -16.04 8.14
N ILE A 50 11.20 -16.25 9.02
CA ILE A 50 10.99 -16.39 10.47
C ILE A 50 10.47 -15.06 11.05
N SER A 51 11.08 -13.94 10.66
CA SER A 51 10.70 -12.60 11.11
C SER A 51 9.28 -12.21 10.66
N LEU A 52 8.93 -12.50 9.40
CA LEU A 52 7.59 -12.28 8.86
C LEU A 52 6.53 -13.14 9.57
N SER A 53 6.82 -14.42 9.81
CA SER A 53 5.91 -15.32 10.55
C SER A 53 5.68 -14.83 11.99
N SER A 54 6.75 -14.34 12.64
CA SER A 54 6.64 -13.73 13.97
C SER A 54 5.78 -12.47 13.94
N LEU A 55 5.94 -11.59 12.94
CA LEU A 55 5.13 -10.38 12.78
C LEU A 55 3.65 -10.70 12.59
N TYR A 56 3.33 -11.67 11.74
CA TYR A 56 1.95 -12.10 11.55
C TYR A 56 1.34 -12.67 12.83
N SER A 57 2.13 -13.40 13.62
CA SER A 57 1.68 -13.92 14.92
C SER A 57 1.38 -12.78 15.91
N LEU A 58 2.22 -11.73 15.94
CA LEU A 58 1.98 -10.53 16.75
C LEU A 58 0.75 -9.75 16.28
N LEU A 59 0.51 -9.69 14.97
CA LEU A 59 -0.68 -9.07 14.39
C LEU A 59 -1.94 -9.82 14.83
N LYS A 60 -1.91 -11.15 14.75
CA LYS A 60 -3.02 -12.03 15.16
C LYS A 60 -3.29 -11.97 16.66
N SER A 61 -2.26 -11.81 17.48
CA SER A 61 -2.40 -11.67 18.94
C SER A 61 -2.76 -10.25 19.39
N GLY A 62 -2.96 -9.31 18.46
CA GLY A 62 -3.29 -7.92 18.81
C GLY A 62 -2.13 -7.15 19.45
N LEU A 63 -0.88 -7.61 19.31
CA LEU A 63 0.32 -6.96 19.86
C LEU A 63 1.01 -6.04 18.85
N CYS A 64 0.71 -6.21 17.56
CA CYS A 64 1.16 -5.35 16.48
C CYS A 64 -0.08 -4.78 15.77
N PRO A 65 -0.23 -3.45 15.66
CA PRO A 65 -1.40 -2.86 15.02
C PRO A 65 -1.34 -3.05 13.50
N TYR A 66 -0.18 -2.80 12.90
CA TYR A 66 0.01 -2.94 11.47
C TYR A 66 1.50 -3.12 11.16
N PHE A 67 1.81 -3.71 10.01
CA PHE A 67 3.17 -3.74 9.50
C PHE A 67 3.18 -3.70 7.97
N TYR A 68 4.31 -3.30 7.41
CA TYR A 68 4.54 -3.24 5.97
C TYR A 68 5.55 -4.30 5.53
N VAL A 69 5.30 -4.87 4.36
CA VAL A 69 6.26 -5.68 3.61
C VAL A 69 6.58 -4.91 2.33
N CYS A 70 7.78 -4.33 2.26
CA CYS A 70 8.22 -3.51 1.15
C CYS A 70 9.16 -4.30 0.25
N SER A 71 8.68 -4.70 -0.92
CA SER A 71 9.49 -5.29 -1.99
C SER A 71 9.90 -4.23 -3.02
N TYR A 72 10.72 -4.61 -3.99
CA TYR A 72 11.17 -3.73 -5.09
C TYR A 72 10.06 -3.41 -6.09
N GLN A 73 9.01 -4.24 -6.16
CA GLN A 73 7.87 -4.07 -7.08
C GLN A 73 6.54 -3.80 -6.39
N LEU A 74 6.38 -4.24 -5.14
CA LEU A 74 5.11 -4.15 -4.42
C LEU A 74 5.32 -3.79 -2.96
N THR A 75 4.29 -3.22 -2.34
CA THR A 75 4.19 -3.00 -0.90
C THR A 75 2.93 -3.71 -0.41
N VAL A 76 3.05 -4.43 0.70
CA VAL A 76 1.92 -5.02 1.40
C VAL A 76 1.74 -4.33 2.74
N LEU A 77 0.53 -3.91 3.08
CA LEU A 77 0.16 -3.41 4.40
C LEU A 77 -0.76 -4.42 5.07
N PHE A 78 -0.31 -5.02 6.17
CA PHE A 78 -1.15 -5.83 7.04
C PHE A 78 -1.67 -4.98 8.20
N ARG A 79 -2.97 -5.08 8.49
CA ARG A 79 -3.64 -4.40 9.62
C ARG A 79 -4.33 -5.42 10.49
N ALA A 80 -4.22 -5.24 11.80
CA ALA A 80 -4.93 -6.04 12.77
C ALA A 80 -6.43 -5.77 12.71
N ALA A 81 -7.21 -6.71 13.25
CA ALA A 81 -8.63 -6.51 13.46
C ALA A 81 -8.88 -5.30 14.38
N GLY A 82 -9.95 -4.55 14.10
CA GLY A 82 -10.30 -3.32 14.81
C GLY A 82 -9.66 -2.06 14.24
N LEU A 83 -8.79 -2.16 13.22
CA LEU A 83 -8.23 -0.99 12.53
C LEU A 83 -9.00 -0.65 11.25
N SER A 84 -9.08 0.65 10.95
CA SER A 84 -9.76 1.18 9.76
C SER A 84 -11.20 0.68 9.59
N GLY A 85 -11.90 0.41 10.69
CA GLY A 85 -13.28 -0.09 10.71
C GLY A 85 -13.47 -1.56 10.31
N SER A 86 -12.40 -2.34 10.13
CA SER A 86 -12.52 -3.77 9.82
C SER A 86 -12.61 -4.63 11.08
N GLY A 87 -13.58 -5.56 11.12
CA GLY A 87 -13.70 -6.57 12.19
C GLY A 87 -12.69 -7.73 12.09
N CYS A 88 -11.90 -7.80 11.01
CA CYS A 88 -10.92 -8.86 10.79
C CYS A 88 -9.57 -8.31 10.33
N ILE A 89 -8.54 -9.17 10.32
CA ILE A 89 -7.23 -8.83 9.76
C ILE A 89 -7.38 -8.55 8.27
N THR A 90 -6.79 -7.46 7.81
CA THR A 90 -6.80 -7.08 6.39
C THR A 90 -5.38 -6.92 5.86
N ALA A 91 -5.19 -7.25 4.59
CA ALA A 91 -3.93 -7.07 3.89
C ALA A 91 -4.17 -6.36 2.55
N LEU A 92 -3.50 -5.22 2.36
CA LEU A 92 -3.54 -4.44 1.13
C LEU A 92 -2.25 -4.62 0.36
N VAL A 93 -2.34 -5.03 -0.90
CA VAL A 93 -1.17 -5.24 -1.79
C VAL A 93 -1.25 -4.22 -2.92
N SER A 94 -0.17 -3.45 -3.11
CA SER A 94 -0.09 -2.51 -4.25
C SER A 94 1.36 -2.12 -4.60
N PRO A 95 1.69 -1.91 -5.89
CA PRO A 95 0.87 -2.28 -7.05
C PRO A 95 0.79 -3.80 -7.23
N THR A 96 -0.23 -4.28 -7.93
CA THR A 96 -0.31 -5.69 -8.37
C THR A 96 -0.28 -5.82 -9.88
N THR A 97 0.10 -7.00 -10.35
CA THR A 97 0.06 -7.40 -11.76
C THR A 97 -0.94 -8.52 -11.96
N ARG A 98 -1.38 -8.75 -13.20
CA ARG A 98 -2.21 -9.91 -13.55
C ARG A 98 -1.58 -11.22 -13.08
N GLY A 99 -0.29 -11.43 -13.38
CA GLY A 99 0.42 -12.66 -12.99
C GLY A 99 0.46 -12.87 -11.47
N LEU A 100 0.63 -11.80 -10.69
CA LEU A 100 0.56 -11.89 -9.22
C LEU A 100 -0.84 -12.27 -8.75
N ARG A 101 -1.88 -11.65 -9.33
CA ARG A 101 -3.28 -11.92 -9.01
C ARG A 101 -3.71 -13.35 -9.37
N GLU A 102 -3.25 -13.87 -10.51
CA GLU A 102 -3.51 -15.25 -10.93
C GLU A 102 -2.79 -16.25 -10.02
N ALA A 103 -1.52 -15.98 -9.66
CA ALA A 103 -0.77 -16.80 -8.72
C ALA A 103 -1.42 -16.83 -7.32
N MET A 104 -1.98 -15.70 -6.87
CA MET A 104 -2.74 -15.66 -5.62
C MET A 104 -4.01 -16.54 -5.70
N LYS A 105 -4.74 -16.49 -6.83
CA LYS A 105 -5.93 -17.33 -7.03
C LYS A 105 -5.60 -18.81 -7.10
N SER A 106 -4.50 -19.19 -7.77
CA SER A 106 -4.08 -20.60 -7.85
C SER A 106 -3.72 -21.19 -6.49
N GLU A 107 -3.29 -20.35 -5.54
CA GLU A 107 -2.99 -20.72 -4.16
C GLU A 107 -4.22 -20.63 -3.23
N GLY A 108 -5.41 -20.42 -3.79
CA GLY A 108 -6.67 -20.34 -3.02
C GLY A 108 -6.80 -19.07 -2.18
N ILE A 109 -6.14 -17.97 -2.58
CA ILE A 109 -6.28 -16.68 -1.92
C ILE A 109 -7.40 -15.89 -2.60
N GLU A 110 -8.51 -15.74 -1.89
CA GLU A 110 -9.59 -14.86 -2.30
C GLU A 110 -9.25 -13.41 -1.97
N PHE A 111 -9.60 -12.51 -2.88
CA PHE A 111 -9.31 -11.09 -2.74
C PHE A 111 -10.34 -10.22 -3.47
N SER A 112 -10.48 -8.99 -3.00
CA SER A 112 -11.30 -7.94 -3.62
C SER A 112 -10.43 -6.86 -4.27
N LEU A 113 -11.02 -6.11 -5.21
CA LEU A 113 -10.39 -4.96 -5.89
C LEU A 113 -11.19 -3.70 -5.55
N PRO A 114 -10.97 -3.08 -4.38
CA PRO A 114 -11.88 -2.07 -3.82
C PRO A 114 -12.08 -0.88 -4.76
N LEU A 115 -11.02 -0.39 -5.41
CA LEU A 115 -11.09 0.76 -6.31
C LEU A 115 -11.82 0.49 -7.64
N VAL A 116 -11.91 -0.77 -8.05
CA VAL A 116 -12.65 -1.18 -9.25
C VAL A 116 -14.12 -1.40 -8.90
N GLU A 117 -14.39 -1.97 -7.72
CA GLU A 117 -15.75 -2.16 -7.19
C GLU A 117 -16.46 -0.81 -6.97
N ASP A 118 -15.76 0.20 -6.44
CA ASP A 118 -16.33 1.53 -6.21
C ASP A 118 -16.74 2.23 -7.51
N ARG A 119 -15.93 2.14 -8.58
CA ARG A 119 -16.30 2.69 -9.90
C ARG A 119 -17.53 2.02 -10.50
N ARG A 120 -17.71 0.71 -10.26
CA ARG A 120 -18.90 -0.02 -10.72
C ARG A 120 -20.15 0.43 -9.97
N LYS A 121 -20.05 0.71 -8.66
CA LYS A 121 -21.17 1.21 -7.87
C LYS A 121 -21.57 2.63 -8.26
N SER A 122 -20.61 3.53 -8.46
CA SER A 122 -20.90 4.90 -8.91
C SER A 122 -21.52 4.95 -10.31
N SER A 123 -21.09 4.06 -11.22
CA SER A 123 -21.68 3.94 -12.56
C SER A 123 -23.09 3.36 -12.55
N LYS A 124 -23.41 2.45 -11.62
CA LYS A 124 -24.76 1.89 -11.47
C LYS A 124 -25.74 2.88 -10.85
N GLN A 125 -25.29 3.72 -9.92
CA GLN A 125 -26.13 4.80 -9.35
C GLN A 125 -26.52 5.87 -10.38
N HIS A 126 -25.66 6.14 -11.36
CA HIS A 126 -25.99 7.08 -12.45
C HIS A 126 -26.95 6.50 -13.50
N HIS A 127 -27.11 5.18 -13.59
CA HIS A 127 -28.04 4.56 -14.54
C HIS A 127 -29.41 4.24 -13.92
N SER A 128 -29.55 4.29 -12.60
CA SER A 128 -30.81 4.02 -11.90
C SER A 128 -31.77 5.20 -11.79
N GLU A 129 -31.46 6.37 -12.38
CA GLU A 129 -32.34 7.55 -12.36
C GLU A 129 -33.15 7.73 -13.66
N GLU A 130 -32.98 6.86 -14.68
CA GLU A 130 -33.69 7.02 -15.98
C GLU A 130 -34.56 5.84 -16.42
N GLU A 131 -34.68 4.74 -15.65
CA GLU A 131 -35.60 3.64 -16.01
C GLU A 131 -36.39 3.12 -14.80
N GLU A 132 -37.39 3.89 -14.37
CA GLU A 132 -38.56 3.35 -13.66
C GLU A 132 -39.76 3.34 -14.63
N ASP A 133 -39.92 2.24 -15.37
CA ASP A 133 -41.23 1.65 -15.66
C ASP A 133 -41.09 0.37 -16.51
N GLN A 134 -41.06 -0.79 -15.86
CA GLN A 134 -41.99 -1.91 -16.09
C GLN A 134 -41.50 -3.23 -15.47
N THR A 135 -42.42 -3.81 -14.72
CA THR A 135 -42.43 -5.05 -13.95
C THR A 135 -42.15 -6.33 -14.76
N GLY A 136 -41.47 -7.32 -14.15
CA GLY A 136 -41.53 -8.72 -14.63
C GLY A 136 -40.46 -9.71 -14.14
N SER A 137 -40.71 -10.34 -12.98
CA SER A 137 -40.39 -11.72 -12.52
C SER A 137 -39.33 -12.64 -13.19
N LEU A 138 -38.58 -13.35 -12.32
CA LEU A 138 -38.02 -14.74 -12.39
C LEU A 138 -36.48 -14.97 -12.47
N THR A 139 -35.99 -15.57 -11.37
CA THR A 139 -35.05 -16.72 -11.17
C THR A 139 -33.71 -16.88 -11.90
N GLU A 140 -32.67 -17.06 -11.07
CA GLU A 140 -31.53 -18.00 -11.07
C GLU A 140 -30.70 -18.34 -12.35
N ASP A 141 -29.38 -18.41 -12.10
CA ASP A 141 -28.31 -19.15 -12.78
C ASP A 141 -27.44 -18.53 -13.89
N GLU A 142 -26.23 -19.09 -13.93
CA GLU A 142 -24.93 -18.59 -14.39
C GLU A 142 -24.78 -18.28 -15.89
N ASP A 143 -23.73 -17.48 -16.15
CA ASP A 143 -22.95 -17.39 -17.39
C ASP A 143 -23.66 -16.98 -18.68
N SER A 144 -23.62 -15.68 -18.99
CA SER A 144 -23.31 -15.15 -20.34
C SER A 144 -23.30 -13.62 -20.34
N LEU A 145 -22.13 -13.00 -20.52
CA LEU A 145 -22.02 -11.58 -20.87
C LEU A 145 -21.71 -11.46 -22.36
N SER A 146 -22.76 -11.41 -23.17
CA SER A 146 -22.76 -10.76 -24.48
C SER A 146 -23.20 -9.32 -24.28
N CYS A 147 -22.29 -8.36 -24.45
CA CYS A 147 -22.64 -6.96 -24.67
C CYS A 147 -22.35 -6.63 -26.13
N ASP A 148 -23.43 -6.41 -26.86
CA ASP A 148 -23.47 -5.98 -28.26
C ASP A 148 -23.58 -4.45 -28.32
N GLY A 149 -22.90 -3.82 -29.29
CA GLY A 149 -23.00 -2.40 -29.76
C GLY A 149 -22.66 -1.29 -28.74
N ASP A 150 -21.80 -0.28 -28.96
CA ASP A 150 -21.37 0.33 -30.22
C ASP A 150 -20.00 1.05 -30.12
N GLU A 151 -19.27 0.93 -31.24
CA GLU A 151 -18.42 1.91 -31.92
C GLU A 151 -17.45 2.81 -31.14
N HIS A 152 -16.22 2.32 -30.94
CA HIS A 152 -14.98 3.07 -31.20
C HIS A 152 -13.83 2.07 -31.42
N LYS A 153 -13.81 1.39 -32.57
CA LYS A 153 -12.67 0.60 -33.03
C LYS A 153 -11.95 1.40 -34.11
N ASP A 154 -10.81 2.00 -33.78
CA ASP A 154 -9.74 2.17 -34.78
C ASP A 154 -8.35 2.57 -34.23
N ASP A 155 -8.18 2.89 -32.95
CA ASP A 155 -6.88 3.42 -32.48
C ASP A 155 -5.81 2.39 -32.10
N SER A 156 -6.15 1.09 -32.06
CA SER A 156 -5.23 0.05 -31.56
C SER A 156 -4.26 -0.52 -32.61
N PHE A 157 -4.40 -0.14 -33.89
CA PHE A 157 -3.59 -0.66 -35.00
C PHE A 157 -2.77 0.42 -35.72
N SER A 158 -2.78 1.67 -35.24
CA SER A 158 -2.06 2.80 -35.86
C SER A 158 -0.54 2.60 -35.89
N TRP A 159 0.06 2.03 -34.85
CA TRP A 159 1.51 1.76 -34.82
C TRP A 159 1.94 0.65 -35.79
N LEU A 160 1.07 -0.33 -36.08
CA LEU A 160 1.35 -1.38 -37.07
C LEU A 160 1.33 -0.83 -38.50
N LYS A 161 0.55 0.23 -38.73
CA LYS A 161 0.52 0.99 -39.98
C LYS A 161 1.78 1.84 -40.14
N GLU A 162 2.28 2.41 -39.05
CA GLU A 162 3.51 3.20 -39.01
C GLU A 162 4.78 2.36 -39.22
N MET A 163 4.75 1.07 -38.88
CA MET A 163 5.88 0.15 -39.02
C MET A 163 5.92 -0.66 -40.33
N GLY A 164 4.95 -0.47 -41.24
CA GLY A 164 4.97 -1.01 -42.61
C GLY A 164 4.74 -2.53 -42.75
N ILE A 165 4.12 -3.20 -41.78
CA ILE A 165 4.02 -4.68 -41.72
C ILE A 165 2.64 -5.19 -42.24
N GLN A 166 2.02 -4.53 -43.21
CA GLN A 166 0.64 -4.88 -43.61
C GLN A 166 0.53 -6.11 -44.54
N ASP A 167 1.56 -6.49 -45.29
CA ASP A 167 1.35 -7.37 -46.45
C ASP A 167 1.74 -8.85 -46.32
N LYS A 168 2.05 -9.39 -45.14
CA LYS A 168 2.40 -10.84 -45.00
C LYS A 168 1.79 -11.62 -43.85
N ILE A 169 0.83 -11.08 -43.12
CA ILE A 169 0.11 -11.88 -42.10
C ILE A 169 -1.19 -12.38 -42.72
N ARG A 170 -1.09 -13.52 -43.41
CA ARG A 170 -2.24 -14.34 -43.77
C ARG A 170 -2.96 -14.70 -42.45
N LYS A 171 -4.10 -14.08 -42.19
CA LYS A 171 -4.94 -14.39 -41.03
C LYS A 171 -5.25 -15.90 -41.04
N PRO A 172 -4.87 -16.68 -40.02
CA PRO A 172 -5.42 -18.01 -39.85
C PRO A 172 -6.84 -17.82 -39.29
N ASP A 173 -7.84 -18.17 -40.07
CA ASP A 173 -9.23 -18.29 -39.61
C ASP A 173 -9.28 -19.35 -38.52
N GLY A 174 -9.56 -18.95 -37.27
CA GLY A 174 -9.75 -19.88 -36.15
C GLY A 174 -9.14 -19.46 -34.81
N ILE A 175 -8.38 -18.37 -34.73
CA ILE A 175 -7.89 -17.83 -33.45
C ILE A 175 -8.57 -16.48 -33.23
N ASN A 176 -9.84 -16.51 -32.83
CA ASN A 176 -10.48 -15.37 -32.19
C ASN A 176 -9.87 -15.26 -30.79
N LEU A 177 -8.69 -14.65 -30.79
CA LEU A 177 -7.77 -14.50 -29.68
C LEU A 177 -8.54 -13.84 -28.51
N GLN A 178 -8.56 -14.49 -27.35
CA GLN A 178 -9.06 -13.98 -26.06
C GLN A 178 -8.39 -12.67 -25.59
N LEU A 179 -7.70 -11.94 -26.48
CA LEU A 179 -7.09 -10.64 -26.22
C LEU A 179 -8.10 -9.54 -25.86
N HIS A 180 -9.35 -9.61 -26.33
CA HIS A 180 -10.33 -8.56 -26.03
C HIS A 180 -10.80 -8.57 -24.56
N LYS A 181 -10.89 -9.75 -23.92
CA LYS A 181 -11.18 -9.87 -22.48
C LYS A 181 -9.95 -9.53 -21.63
N ASP A 182 -8.76 -9.70 -22.21
CA ASP A 182 -7.46 -9.46 -21.58
C ASP A 182 -7.02 -7.98 -21.61
N ALA A 183 -7.45 -7.18 -22.60
CA ALA A 183 -7.03 -5.77 -22.70
C ALA A 183 -7.45 -4.91 -21.49
N ALA A 184 -8.67 -5.10 -20.98
CA ALA A 184 -9.16 -4.37 -19.80
C ALA A 184 -8.46 -4.83 -18.50
N ALA A 185 -8.14 -6.12 -18.38
CA ALA A 185 -7.44 -6.68 -17.22
C ALA A 185 -5.95 -6.30 -17.18
N VAL A 186 -5.31 -6.17 -18.35
CA VAL A 186 -3.93 -5.68 -18.55
C VAL A 186 -3.86 -4.16 -18.34
N SER A 187 -4.93 -3.41 -18.63
CA SER A 187 -4.96 -1.95 -18.47
C SER A 187 -4.83 -1.44 -17.02
N LEU A 188 -4.97 -2.31 -16.02
CA LEU A 188 -4.88 -1.99 -14.59
C LEU A 188 -3.49 -2.25 -14.00
N ASP A 189 -2.64 -3.01 -14.68
CA ASP A 189 -1.36 -3.45 -14.10
C ASP A 189 -0.45 -2.25 -13.79
N HIS A 190 0.23 -2.30 -12.64
CA HIS A 190 1.09 -1.22 -12.11
C HIS A 190 0.40 0.12 -11.81
N LYS A 191 -0.92 0.22 -11.98
CA LYS A 191 -1.69 1.41 -11.61
C LYS A 191 -2.14 1.36 -10.16
N PRO A 192 -2.38 2.52 -9.50
CA PRO A 192 -2.94 2.54 -8.14
C PRO A 192 -4.29 1.81 -8.05
N GLU A 193 -5.05 1.73 -9.14
CA GLU A 193 -6.30 0.96 -9.23
C GLU A 193 -6.12 -0.56 -9.06
N SER A 194 -4.90 -1.09 -9.20
CA SER A 194 -4.59 -2.51 -9.01
C SER A 194 -4.51 -2.96 -7.55
N VAL A 195 -4.87 -2.10 -6.59
CA VAL A 195 -4.84 -2.47 -5.17
C VAL A 195 -5.71 -3.70 -4.92
N VAL A 196 -5.13 -4.69 -4.27
CA VAL A 196 -5.79 -5.93 -3.87
C VAL A 196 -6.00 -5.91 -2.37
N CYS A 197 -7.21 -6.23 -1.92
CA CYS A 197 -7.53 -6.39 -0.51
C CYS A 197 -7.85 -7.86 -0.20
N VAL A 198 -7.10 -8.43 0.73
CA VAL A 198 -7.30 -9.78 1.27
C VAL A 198 -7.78 -9.64 2.71
N GLU A 199 -8.84 -10.34 3.08
CA GLU A 199 -9.48 -10.21 4.38
C GLU A 199 -9.60 -11.56 5.09
N GLY A 200 -9.61 -11.53 6.42
CA GLY A 200 -9.94 -12.68 7.25
C GLY A 200 -8.91 -13.82 7.19
N SER A 201 -9.39 -15.06 7.03
CA SER A 201 -8.55 -16.27 7.04
C SER A 201 -7.55 -16.32 5.89
N HIS A 202 -7.85 -15.70 4.75
CA HIS A 202 -6.99 -15.70 3.56
C HIS A 202 -5.69 -14.89 3.77
N THR A 203 -5.60 -14.04 4.80
CA THR A 203 -4.35 -13.32 5.11
C THR A 203 -3.23 -14.26 5.55
N PHE A 204 -3.57 -15.41 6.16
CA PHE A 204 -2.58 -16.43 6.49
C PHE A 204 -2.03 -17.10 5.23
N ASN A 205 -2.90 -17.44 4.28
CA ASN A 205 -2.50 -17.99 2.99
C ASN A 205 -1.62 -16.98 2.23
N LEU A 206 -1.95 -15.68 2.30
CA LEU A 206 -1.12 -14.63 1.73
C LEU A 206 0.29 -14.60 2.34
N ILE A 207 0.45 -14.75 3.65
CA ILE A 207 1.78 -14.82 4.28
C ILE A 207 2.57 -16.02 3.76
N ASN A 208 1.95 -17.20 3.69
CA ASN A 208 2.61 -18.40 3.15
C ASN A 208 3.00 -18.22 1.68
N PHE A 209 2.11 -17.60 0.89
CA PHE A 209 2.41 -17.23 -0.48
C PHE A 209 3.60 -16.28 -0.55
N LEU A 210 3.63 -15.20 0.25
CA LEU A 210 4.74 -14.25 0.28
C LEU A 210 6.06 -14.92 0.70
N ILE A 211 6.03 -15.90 1.61
CA ILE A 211 7.23 -16.64 2.01
C ILE A 211 7.80 -17.46 0.84
N ASN A 212 6.94 -18.04 0.01
CA ASN A 212 7.33 -18.92 -1.09
C ASN A 212 7.46 -18.20 -2.45
N CYS A 213 7.05 -16.94 -2.54
CA CYS A 213 6.98 -16.18 -3.77
C CYS A 213 8.37 -15.70 -4.22
N LYS A 214 8.93 -16.36 -5.24
CA LYS A 214 10.24 -16.01 -5.80
C LYS A 214 10.29 -14.61 -6.42
N SER A 215 9.16 -14.10 -6.92
CA SER A 215 9.12 -12.78 -7.57
C SER A 215 9.20 -11.60 -6.60
N LEU A 216 9.12 -11.83 -5.28
CA LEU A 216 9.30 -10.79 -4.26
C LEU A 216 10.74 -10.30 -4.11
N VAL A 217 11.72 -11.08 -4.57
CA VAL A 217 13.12 -10.70 -4.58
C VAL A 217 13.50 -10.29 -6.01
N ALA A 218 14.26 -9.21 -6.14
CA ALA A 218 14.72 -8.77 -7.46
C ALA A 218 15.62 -9.85 -8.07
N ALA A 219 15.31 -10.28 -9.30
CA ALA A 219 16.12 -11.25 -10.03
C ALA A 219 17.40 -10.62 -10.59
N ALA A 220 17.39 -9.32 -10.87
CA ALA A 220 18.50 -8.56 -11.42
C ALA A 220 18.53 -7.13 -10.87
N GLY A 221 19.68 -6.48 -10.97
CA GLY A 221 19.91 -5.11 -10.50
C GLY A 221 20.49 -5.01 -9.10
N SER A 222 20.49 -3.80 -8.55
CA SER A 222 21.20 -3.49 -7.30
C SER A 222 20.51 -4.02 -6.03
N GLN A 223 19.24 -4.42 -6.14
CA GLN A 223 18.46 -5.04 -5.06
C GLN A 223 18.46 -6.58 -5.11
N THR A 224 19.21 -7.17 -6.04
CA THR A 224 19.23 -8.63 -6.26
C THR A 224 19.58 -9.38 -4.99
N GLY A 225 18.83 -10.43 -4.67
CA GLY A 225 19.12 -11.30 -3.53
C GLY A 225 18.77 -10.71 -2.15
N LEU A 226 18.25 -9.49 -2.06
CA LEU A 226 17.80 -8.90 -0.80
C LEU A 226 16.32 -9.22 -0.55
N PRO A 227 15.96 -9.78 0.62
CA PRO A 227 14.55 -9.99 0.97
C PRO A 227 13.79 -8.65 1.08
N PRO A 228 12.45 -8.69 1.00
CA PRO A 228 11.62 -7.53 1.26
C PRO A 228 11.90 -6.92 2.64
N THR A 229 11.76 -5.60 2.75
CA THR A 229 11.95 -4.89 4.02
C THR A 229 10.66 -4.88 4.81
N LEU A 230 10.71 -5.46 6.00
CA LEU A 230 9.65 -5.45 7.00
C LEU A 230 9.75 -4.17 7.84
N LEU A 231 8.64 -3.45 7.98
CA LEU A 231 8.55 -2.25 8.82
C LEU A 231 7.36 -2.36 9.77
N ALA A 232 7.59 -2.14 11.07
CA ALA A 232 6.53 -2.19 12.08
C ALA A 232 6.75 -1.10 13.16
N PRO A 233 5.67 -0.62 13.81
CA PRO A 233 5.77 0.28 14.95
C PRO A 233 6.17 -0.46 16.24
N THR A 234 6.03 -1.79 16.28
CA THR A 234 6.29 -2.63 17.46
C THR A 234 7.50 -3.55 17.25
N PRO A 235 8.21 -3.94 18.32
CA PRO A 235 9.31 -4.89 18.23
C PRO A 235 8.84 -6.25 17.73
N PHE A 236 9.67 -6.91 16.93
CA PHE A 236 9.45 -8.26 16.44
C PHE A 236 10.76 -9.02 16.30
N ARG A 237 10.68 -10.34 16.15
CA ARG A 237 11.86 -11.21 16.04
C ARG A 237 12.73 -10.79 14.84
N GLY A 238 14.04 -10.69 15.06
CA GLY A 238 15.01 -10.29 14.03
C GLY A 238 15.03 -8.78 13.73
N ALA A 239 14.10 -8.00 14.28
CA ALA A 239 14.02 -6.58 14.01
C ALA A 239 15.13 -5.78 14.70
N THR A 240 15.61 -4.75 14.01
CA THR A 240 16.48 -3.73 14.59
C THR A 240 15.69 -2.44 14.82
N ALA A 241 15.86 -1.84 15.99
CA ALA A 241 15.27 -0.54 16.30
C ALA A 241 16.07 0.58 15.63
N ASN A 242 15.39 1.38 14.82
CA ASN A 242 15.95 2.55 14.17
C ASN A 242 15.20 3.80 14.63
N VAL A 243 15.91 4.93 14.71
CA VAL A 243 15.34 6.22 15.13
C VAL A 243 15.25 7.14 13.93
N LEU A 244 14.13 7.85 13.79
CA LEU A 244 13.97 8.93 12.82
C LEU A 244 14.99 10.03 13.08
N LYS A 245 15.67 10.49 12.03
CA LYS A 245 16.70 11.53 12.13
C LYS A 245 16.02 12.89 12.20
N GLY A 246 16.09 13.57 13.34
CA GLY A 246 15.56 14.91 13.52
C GLY A 246 16.65 15.98 13.41
N SER A 247 16.38 17.05 12.68
CA SER A 247 17.20 18.27 12.66
C SER A 247 16.31 19.48 12.93
N SER A 248 16.75 20.39 13.79
CA SER A 248 16.02 21.63 14.12
C SER A 248 16.84 22.83 13.66
N VAL A 249 16.20 23.75 12.95
CA VAL A 249 16.82 24.97 12.41
C VAL A 249 15.97 26.17 12.77
N ASN A 250 16.59 27.24 13.29
CA ASN A 250 15.91 28.50 13.54
C ASN A 250 16.10 29.41 12.33
N VAL A 251 14.99 29.75 11.66
CA VAL A 251 14.98 30.59 10.46
C VAL A 251 14.38 31.94 10.80
N LYS A 252 15.09 33.03 10.52
CA LYS A 252 14.54 34.38 10.64
C LYS A 252 13.80 34.73 9.36
N THR A 253 12.48 34.76 9.42
CA THR A 253 11.64 35.12 8.27
C THR A 253 11.17 36.56 8.43
N ARG A 254 11.29 37.34 7.35
CA ARG A 254 10.81 38.74 7.34
C ARG A 254 9.31 38.74 7.05
N ALA A 255 8.50 39.01 8.07
CA ALA A 255 7.06 39.21 7.93
C ALA A 255 6.80 40.72 8.02
N GLY A 256 6.72 41.39 6.88
CA GLY A 256 6.56 42.85 6.80
C GLY A 256 7.80 43.62 7.29
N SER A 257 7.62 44.51 8.28
CA SER A 257 8.67 45.34 8.88
C SER A 257 9.43 44.66 10.03
N THR A 258 8.97 43.51 10.51
CA THR A 258 9.55 42.80 11.66
C THR A 258 10.11 41.43 11.28
N TYR A 259 11.26 41.06 11.86
CA TYR A 259 11.81 39.72 11.75
C TYR A 259 11.14 38.80 12.76
N GLN A 260 10.54 37.71 12.29
CA GLN A 260 10.00 36.65 13.14
C GLN A 260 10.93 35.44 13.09
N ASN A 261 11.30 34.92 14.26
CA ASN A 261 12.03 33.66 14.36
C ASN A 261 11.02 32.52 14.19
N ILE A 262 11.19 31.73 13.15
CA ILE A 262 10.42 30.52 12.89
C ILE A 262 11.35 29.34 13.15
N ASN A 263 10.94 28.43 14.03
CA ASN A 263 11.67 27.19 14.28
C ASN A 263 11.16 26.13 13.30
N SER A 264 12.05 25.58 12.50
CA SER A 264 11.76 24.50 11.55
C SER A 264 12.32 23.19 12.08
N LEU A 265 11.50 22.14 12.07
CA LEU A 265 11.88 20.78 12.47
C LEU A 265 11.79 19.87 11.24
N GLU A 266 12.93 19.34 10.80
CA GLU A 266 13.02 18.35 9.73
C GLU A 266 13.16 16.96 10.35
N ILE A 267 12.32 16.01 9.91
CA ILE A 267 12.35 14.62 10.36
C ILE A 267 12.52 13.72 9.13
N THR A 268 13.60 12.95 9.12
CA THR A 268 14.01 12.13 7.97
C THR A 268 14.02 10.64 8.35
N GLY A 269 13.36 9.83 7.53
CA GLY A 269 13.25 8.37 7.68
C GLY A 269 11.86 7.86 7.31
N PRO A 270 11.60 6.55 7.47
CA PRO A 270 10.27 5.97 7.27
C PRO A 270 9.34 6.39 8.41
N ILE A 271 8.56 7.45 8.19
CA ILE A 271 7.57 7.93 9.16
C ILE A 271 6.31 7.06 9.04
N LEU A 272 6.08 6.22 10.05
CA LEU A 272 4.88 5.40 10.13
C LEU A 272 3.66 6.24 10.57
N PRO A 273 2.42 5.84 10.21
CA PRO A 273 1.20 6.58 10.59
C PRO A 273 1.09 6.88 12.10
N SER A 274 1.42 5.91 12.95
CA SER A 274 1.39 6.09 14.42
C SER A 274 2.44 7.10 14.90
N SER A 275 3.61 7.17 14.25
CA SER A 275 4.66 8.13 14.55
C SER A 275 4.25 9.54 14.15
N LEU A 276 3.64 9.72 12.97
CA LEU A 276 3.12 11.01 12.53
C LEU A 276 2.09 11.55 13.52
N HIS A 277 1.10 10.74 13.90
CA HIS A 277 0.09 11.12 14.89
C HIS A 277 0.75 11.55 16.21
N ALA A 278 1.67 10.74 16.73
CA ALA A 278 2.37 11.06 17.97
C ALA A 278 3.20 12.35 17.89
N ILE A 279 3.86 12.63 16.76
CA ILE A 279 4.60 13.87 16.52
C ILE A 279 3.64 15.06 16.48
N THR A 280 2.55 14.97 15.72
CA THR A 280 1.56 16.06 15.64
C THR A 280 0.94 16.39 16.99
N ARG A 281 0.64 15.38 17.81
CA ARG A 281 0.15 15.55 19.19
C ARG A 281 1.20 16.21 20.10
N LEU A 282 2.47 15.83 19.97
CA LEU A 282 3.56 16.47 20.72
C LEU A 282 3.72 17.95 20.33
N LEU A 283 3.65 18.25 19.03
CA LEU A 283 3.72 19.63 18.52
C LEU A 283 2.51 20.45 18.95
N GLN A 284 1.30 19.86 18.99
CA GLN A 284 0.11 20.50 19.51
C GLN A 284 0.30 21.00 20.95
N LEU A 285 0.85 20.14 21.83
CA LEU A 285 1.09 20.47 23.24
C LEU A 285 2.18 21.52 23.41
N THR A 286 3.25 21.46 22.61
CA THR A 286 4.42 22.34 22.76
C THR A 286 4.26 23.70 22.07
N GLN A 287 3.55 23.74 20.93
CA GLN A 287 3.36 24.95 20.11
C GLN A 287 1.96 25.57 20.29
N LYS A 288 1.24 25.23 21.36
CA LYS A 288 -0.10 25.76 21.68
C LYS A 288 -1.09 25.67 20.52
N GLY A 289 -1.01 24.59 19.74
CA GLY A 289 -1.93 24.32 18.64
C GLY A 289 -1.70 25.13 17.37
N THR A 290 -0.52 25.74 17.17
CA THR A 290 -0.18 26.45 15.92
C THR A 290 1.09 25.90 15.30
N PHE A 291 0.95 25.07 14.26
CA PHE A 291 2.08 24.62 13.44
C PHE A 291 1.62 24.26 12.02
N SER A 292 2.56 24.23 11.09
CA SER A 292 2.38 23.68 9.74
C SER A 292 3.45 22.65 9.46
N ALA A 293 3.07 21.54 8.84
CA ALA A 293 3.99 20.49 8.43
C ALA A 293 3.81 20.18 6.93
N ALA A 294 4.92 20.08 6.22
CA ALA A 294 4.97 19.54 4.86
C ALA A 294 5.42 18.07 4.94
N LEU A 295 4.75 17.20 4.18
CA LEU A 295 4.94 15.76 4.22
C LEU A 295 5.31 15.24 2.84
N TYR A 296 6.34 14.40 2.79
CA TYR A 296 6.77 13.72 1.58
C TYR A 296 6.31 12.26 1.64
N THR A 297 5.10 12.01 1.12
CA THR A 297 4.52 10.67 1.13
C THR A 297 5.16 9.78 0.06
N HIS A 298 5.52 8.55 0.44
CA HIS A 298 5.98 7.54 -0.50
C HIS A 298 4.81 7.13 -1.40
N SER A 299 4.94 7.41 -2.70
CA SER A 299 3.84 7.25 -3.68
C SER A 299 3.15 5.87 -3.64
N PRO A 300 3.87 4.73 -3.62
CA PRO A 300 3.25 3.40 -3.51
C PRO A 300 2.43 3.15 -2.24
N SER A 301 2.68 3.88 -1.14
CA SER A 301 1.90 3.74 0.09
C SER A 301 0.67 4.63 0.14
N ALA A 302 0.53 5.64 -0.74
CA ALA A 302 -0.60 6.56 -0.73
C ALA A 302 -1.95 5.82 -0.94
N ILE A 303 -1.94 4.82 -1.82
CA ILE A 303 -3.11 4.01 -2.15
C ILE A 303 -3.58 3.11 -1.00
N MET A 304 -2.76 2.96 0.04
CA MET A 304 -3.14 2.20 1.22
C MET A 304 -4.16 2.95 2.10
N ASN A 305 -4.47 4.22 1.77
CA ASN A 305 -5.51 5.02 2.40
C ASN A 305 -6.93 4.68 1.90
N VAL A 306 -7.07 3.71 1.00
CA VAL A 306 -8.38 3.28 0.50
C VAL A 306 -9.17 2.62 1.62
N ASN A 307 -10.44 3.02 1.74
CA ASN A 307 -11.36 2.39 2.66
C ASN A 307 -11.81 1.05 2.07
N THR A 308 -11.51 -0.04 2.78
CA THR A 308 -11.89 -1.39 2.35
C THR A 308 -13.12 -1.91 3.09
N SER A 309 -13.62 -1.17 4.08
CA SER A 309 -14.81 -1.57 4.83
C SER A 309 -16.04 -1.50 3.91
N LYS A 310 -16.52 -2.67 3.50
CA LYS A 310 -17.97 -2.85 3.27
C LYS A 310 -18.60 -2.62 4.63
N LEU A 311 -19.49 -1.63 4.78
CA LEU A 311 -20.15 -1.34 6.07
C LEU A 311 -20.72 -2.64 6.66
N GLN A 312 -20.01 -3.21 7.63
CA GLN A 312 -20.53 -4.27 8.48
C GLN A 312 -20.38 -3.80 9.92
N HIS A 313 -21.53 -3.59 10.53
CA HIS A 313 -21.68 -3.29 11.93
C HIS A 313 -21.08 -4.43 12.78
N SER A 314 -20.19 -4.03 13.69
CA SER A 314 -19.86 -4.67 14.98
C SER A 314 -19.69 -6.20 15.01
N SER A 315 -18.46 -6.63 15.32
CA SER A 315 -18.27 -7.63 16.38
C SER A 315 -16.82 -7.64 16.88
N GLY A 316 -16.63 -7.22 18.14
CA GLY A 316 -15.38 -7.38 18.90
C GLY A 316 -14.65 -6.06 19.14
N SER A 317 -14.88 -5.45 20.30
CA SER A 317 -13.94 -4.46 20.83
C SER A 317 -12.61 -5.18 21.09
N VAL A 318 -11.67 -5.09 20.14
CA VAL A 318 -10.31 -5.53 20.40
C VAL A 318 -9.76 -4.61 21.47
N ASP A 319 -9.27 -5.18 22.57
CA ASP A 319 -8.77 -4.39 23.69
C ASP A 319 -7.66 -3.44 23.20
N PRO A 320 -7.86 -2.10 23.25
CA PRO A 320 -6.90 -1.12 22.77
C PRO A 320 -5.57 -1.19 23.53
N ALA A 321 -5.53 -1.82 24.71
CA ALA A 321 -4.32 -2.01 25.50
C ALA A 321 -3.33 -3.03 24.90
N GLY A 322 -3.78 -3.91 23.97
CA GLY A 322 -2.93 -4.96 23.40
C GLY A 322 -1.84 -4.45 22.47
N PHE A 323 -2.11 -3.42 21.68
CA PHE A 323 -1.30 -3.06 20.50
C PHE A 323 0.03 -2.33 20.80
N GLY A 324 0.36 -2.11 22.07
CA GLY A 324 1.60 -1.40 22.45
C GLY A 324 1.69 0.04 21.94
N LEU A 325 0.58 0.62 21.48
CA LEU A 325 0.47 2.02 21.05
C LEU A 325 -0.20 2.87 22.13
N PRO A 326 0.08 4.19 22.18
CA PRO A 326 -0.70 5.11 22.99
C PRO A 326 -2.19 5.06 22.59
N PRO A 327 -3.14 5.05 23.54
CA PRO A 327 -4.58 4.93 23.25
C PRO A 327 -5.09 5.97 22.24
N ALA A 328 -4.57 7.20 22.28
CA ALA A 328 -4.92 8.26 21.34
C ALA A 328 -4.49 7.93 19.89
N SER A 329 -3.31 7.32 19.71
CA SER A 329 -2.85 6.88 18.39
C SER A 329 -3.69 5.72 17.87
N PHE A 330 -4.15 4.84 18.76
CA PHE A 330 -5.02 3.72 18.39
C PHE A 330 -6.39 4.19 17.92
N GLN A 331 -7.07 5.07 18.69
CA GLN A 331 -8.35 5.66 18.30
C GLN A 331 -8.31 6.35 16.93
N HIS A 332 -7.17 6.97 16.60
CA HIS A 332 -6.99 7.58 15.30
C HIS A 332 -6.86 6.55 14.15
N LEU A 333 -6.25 5.39 14.41
CA LEU A 333 -6.06 4.32 13.42
C LEU A 333 -7.30 3.41 13.28
N GLU A 334 -8.17 3.39 14.28
CA GLU A 334 -9.47 2.71 14.26
C GLU A 334 -10.40 3.33 13.20
N GLN A 335 -10.35 4.66 13.05
CA GLN A 335 -11.18 5.37 12.08
C GLN A 335 -10.74 5.10 10.64
N PRO A 336 -11.68 4.85 9.70
CA PRO A 336 -11.36 4.70 8.30
C PRO A 336 -10.81 6.02 7.73
N SER A 337 -9.82 5.93 6.85
CA SER A 337 -9.21 7.09 6.21
C SER A 337 -10.14 7.72 5.17
N SER A 338 -10.27 9.05 5.20
CA SER A 338 -11.04 9.83 4.23
C SER A 338 -10.23 10.25 3.00
N LEU A 339 -8.93 9.90 2.93
CA LEU A 339 -8.01 10.34 1.87
C LEU A 339 -8.16 9.55 0.57
N GLY A 340 -8.76 8.36 0.60
CA GLY A 340 -8.97 7.53 -0.60
C GLY A 340 -7.66 7.20 -1.32
N LYS A 341 -7.52 7.64 -2.58
CA LYS A 341 -6.30 7.43 -3.39
C LYS A 341 -5.21 8.47 -3.14
N SER A 342 -5.54 9.53 -2.42
CA SER A 342 -4.70 10.72 -2.33
C SER A 342 -3.71 10.62 -1.16
N ALA A 343 -2.63 11.40 -1.27
CA ALA A 343 -1.53 11.39 -0.31
C ALA A 343 -1.57 12.65 0.55
N LEU A 344 -1.30 12.51 1.86
CA LEU A 344 -1.20 13.68 2.72
C LEU A 344 0.06 14.48 2.37
N THR A 345 -0.10 15.76 1.96
CA THR A 345 1.03 16.62 1.57
C THR A 345 1.28 17.73 2.58
N HIS A 346 0.22 18.31 3.14
CA HIS A 346 0.34 19.40 4.12
C HIS A 346 -0.63 19.19 5.27
N ILE A 347 -0.16 19.43 6.49
CA ILE A 347 -0.98 19.54 7.69
C ILE A 347 -0.85 20.96 8.21
N TYR A 348 -1.97 21.62 8.45
CA TYR A 348 -2.05 22.90 9.13
C TYR A 348 -2.85 22.72 10.41
N MET A 349 -2.22 23.06 11.53
CA MET A 349 -2.91 23.16 12.81
C MET A 349 -3.08 24.63 13.17
N ARG A 350 -4.34 25.02 13.41
CA ARG A 350 -4.72 26.33 13.95
C ARG A 350 -5.75 26.12 15.05
N ASP A 351 -5.54 26.73 16.21
CA ASP A 351 -6.49 26.68 17.33
C ASP A 351 -6.89 25.26 17.73
N SER A 352 -5.92 24.32 17.69
CA SER A 352 -6.12 22.88 17.96
C SER A 352 -7.05 22.15 16.98
N SER A 353 -7.44 22.78 15.87
CA SER A 353 -8.12 22.14 14.74
C SER A 353 -7.13 21.72 13.66
N TYR A 354 -7.34 20.52 13.08
CA TYR A 354 -6.54 20.00 11.98
C TYR A 354 -7.22 20.33 10.66
N THR A 355 -6.47 20.91 9.74
CA THR A 355 -6.83 20.99 8.32
C THR A 355 -5.69 20.41 7.50
N TRP A 356 -6.02 19.70 6.43
CA TRP A 356 -5.00 19.07 5.59
C TRP A 356 -5.26 19.31 4.12
N LYS A 357 -4.18 19.24 3.33
CA LYS A 357 -4.23 19.18 1.88
C LYS A 357 -3.74 17.81 1.42
N SER A 358 -4.46 17.27 0.44
CA SER A 358 -4.16 15.96 -0.14
C SER A 358 -3.75 16.05 -1.60
#